data_AF-A0A1B0GQD0-F1
#
_entry.id   AF-A0A1B0GQD0-F1
#
_cell.length_a   1.000
_cell.length_b   1.000
_cell.length_c   1.000
_cell.angle_alpha   90.00
_cell.angle_beta   90.00
_cell.angle_gamma   90.00
#
_symmetry.space_group_name_H-M   'P 1'
#
loop_
_entity.id
_entity.type
_entity.pdbx_description
1 polymer ?
#
loop_
_entity_poly.entity_id
_entity_poly.type
_entity_poly.pdbx_seq_one_letter_code
_entity_poly.pdbx_strand_id
1 'polypeptide(L)'
;MSQKIHRERHQPESRKHLGLLEKKKDYKVRASQYKRTRNTIKALKKKALNKNVDEFYHHMINQKPKRDFSEIGERKPKEKVTEEALLLKTQDLKYLTSRRTIETAQINRLSSQLHVVDSKASRNKHTFFVDREELKDFDVAKRLNTHPKLLGNKTNRLTLDQIAKLGDLEVQEDEIEHINNLKRKSYKKLKERIKREKQIVEAHLKLEEKVSKEKKRVKEQQEGYEDEKPKKEPSYVRKK
;
A
#
# COMPACT_ATOMS: atom_id res chain seq x y z
N MET A 1 -61.14 24.41 -25.23
CA MET A 1 -61.48 23.13 -24.57
C MET A 1 -60.27 22.65 -23.78
N SER A 2 -60.25 22.84 -22.46
CA SER A 2 -59.12 22.40 -21.61
C SER A 2 -59.25 20.90 -21.31
N GLN A 3 -58.28 20.09 -21.75
CA GLN A 3 -58.25 18.66 -21.44
C GLN A 3 -57.68 18.44 -20.04
N LYS A 4 -58.50 17.90 -19.14
CA LYS A 4 -58.08 17.58 -17.77
C LYS A 4 -57.09 16.39 -17.77
N ILE A 5 -55.94 16.56 -17.12
CA ILE A 5 -54.97 15.49 -16.96
C ILE A 5 -55.48 14.49 -15.91
N HIS A 6 -55.63 13.23 -16.30
CA HIS A 6 -55.97 12.15 -15.37
C HIS A 6 -54.70 11.58 -14.73
N ARG A 7 -54.65 11.61 -13.38
CA ARG A 7 -53.51 11.08 -12.60
C ARG A 7 -53.67 9.60 -12.31
N GLU A 8 -52.57 8.87 -12.28
CA GLU A 8 -52.54 7.44 -11.96
C GLU A 8 -52.62 7.21 -10.44
N ARG A 9 -53.29 6.14 -10.00
CA ARG A 9 -53.43 5.80 -8.57
C ARG A 9 -52.25 4.98 -8.05
N HIS A 10 -51.87 5.22 -6.80
CA HIS A 10 -50.84 4.46 -6.06
C HIS A 10 -51.35 3.06 -5.61
N GLN A 11 -50.43 2.21 -5.14
CA GLN A 11 -50.73 0.91 -4.52
C GLN A 11 -51.45 1.14 -3.18
N PRO A 12 -52.51 0.37 -2.82
CA PRO A 12 -53.14 0.46 -1.50
C PRO A 12 -52.16 0.16 -0.38
N GLU A 13 -52.29 0.87 0.75
CA GLU A 13 -51.32 0.79 1.85
C GLU A 13 -51.16 -0.63 2.42
N SER A 14 -52.26 -1.38 2.54
CA SER A 14 -52.24 -2.77 3.00
C SER A 14 -51.39 -3.71 2.14
N ARG A 15 -51.20 -3.38 0.85
CA ARG A 15 -50.43 -4.17 -0.13
C ARG A 15 -49.11 -3.51 -0.54
N LYS A 16 -48.68 -2.46 0.17
CA LYS A 16 -47.42 -1.76 -0.11
C LYS A 16 -46.20 -2.68 -0.01
N HIS A 17 -46.27 -3.73 0.81
CA HIS A 17 -45.21 -4.74 0.97
C HIS A 17 -44.92 -5.54 -0.31
N LEU A 18 -45.86 -5.61 -1.27
CA LEU A 18 -45.68 -6.30 -2.56
C LEU A 18 -44.94 -5.45 -3.61
N GLY A 19 -44.57 -4.21 -3.26
CA GLY A 19 -43.94 -3.27 -4.17
C GLY A 19 -44.95 -2.45 -4.99
N LEU A 20 -44.47 -1.91 -6.12
CA LEU A 20 -45.25 -1.01 -6.98
C LEU A 20 -46.37 -1.78 -7.70
N LEU A 21 -47.55 -1.17 -7.79
CA LEU A 21 -48.68 -1.71 -8.55
C LEU A 21 -48.45 -1.54 -10.04
N GLU A 22 -48.09 -2.63 -10.71
CA GLU A 22 -47.85 -2.65 -12.17
C GLU A 22 -49.05 -2.08 -12.94
N LYS A 23 -48.79 -1.11 -13.82
CA LYS A 23 -49.80 -0.53 -14.71
C LYS A 23 -49.63 -1.05 -16.14
N LYS A 24 -50.54 -0.66 -17.03
CA LYS A 24 -50.53 -1.11 -18.43
C LYS A 24 -49.21 -0.77 -19.15
N LYS A 25 -48.57 0.36 -18.81
CA LYS A 25 -47.27 0.76 -19.38
C LYS A 25 -46.18 -0.22 -18.96
N ASP A 26 -46.10 -0.53 -17.68
CA ASP A 26 -45.13 -1.48 -17.10
C ASP A 26 -45.33 -2.89 -17.67
N TYR A 27 -46.59 -3.35 -17.75
CA TYR A 27 -46.95 -4.63 -18.37
C TYR A 27 -46.45 -4.73 -19.81
N LYS A 28 -46.60 -3.67 -20.61
CA LYS A 28 -46.10 -3.65 -21.99
C LYS A 28 -44.58 -3.83 -22.04
N VAL A 29 -43.85 -3.17 -21.14
CA VAL A 29 -42.39 -3.30 -21.04
C VAL A 29 -42.00 -4.73 -20.64
N ARG A 30 -42.62 -5.27 -19.59
CA ARG A 30 -42.38 -6.64 -19.11
C ARG A 30 -42.69 -7.69 -20.17
N ALA A 31 -43.85 -7.59 -20.83
CA ALA A 31 -44.26 -8.51 -21.88
C ALA A 31 -43.32 -8.45 -23.10
N SER A 32 -42.86 -7.25 -23.49
CA SER A 32 -41.87 -7.08 -24.56
C SER A 32 -40.54 -7.75 -24.20
N GLN A 33 -40.05 -7.55 -22.98
CA GLN A 33 -38.82 -8.17 -22.50
C GLN A 33 -38.93 -9.71 -22.43
N TYR A 34 -40.04 -10.23 -21.94
CA TYR A 34 -40.30 -11.68 -21.93
C TYR A 34 -40.35 -12.25 -23.35
N LYS A 35 -41.00 -11.57 -24.30
CA LYS A 35 -41.03 -12.00 -25.69
C LYS A 35 -39.63 -12.01 -26.31
N ARG A 36 -38.80 -10.98 -26.04
CA ARG A 36 -37.41 -10.90 -26.50
C ARG A 36 -36.58 -12.07 -25.96
N THR A 37 -36.58 -12.28 -24.65
CA THR A 37 -35.83 -13.38 -24.00
C THR A 37 -36.29 -14.76 -24.48
N ARG A 38 -37.61 -14.98 -24.63
CA ARG A 38 -38.13 -16.22 -25.21
C ARG A 38 -37.64 -16.43 -26.65
N ASN A 39 -37.64 -15.38 -27.47
CA ASN A 39 -37.19 -15.46 -28.85
C ASN A 39 -35.67 -15.75 -28.94
N THR A 40 -34.84 -15.11 -28.11
CA THR A 40 -33.40 -15.38 -28.08
C THR A 40 -33.12 -16.82 -27.64
N ILE A 41 -33.78 -17.31 -26.59
CA ILE A 41 -33.65 -18.71 -26.14
C ILE A 41 -34.07 -19.67 -27.27
N LYS A 42 -35.17 -19.39 -27.98
CA LYS A 42 -35.61 -20.21 -29.11
C LYS A 42 -34.57 -20.24 -30.23
N ALA A 43 -33.97 -19.09 -30.56
CA ALA A 43 -32.93 -19.00 -31.58
C ALA A 43 -31.66 -19.76 -31.17
N LEU A 44 -31.22 -19.64 -29.91
CA LEU A 44 -30.08 -20.39 -29.37
C LEU A 44 -30.34 -21.89 -29.38
N LYS A 45 -31.54 -22.35 -28.98
CA LYS A 45 -31.93 -23.76 -29.08
C LYS A 45 -31.88 -24.27 -30.51
N LYS A 46 -32.37 -23.49 -31.48
CA LYS A 46 -32.30 -23.86 -32.91
C LYS A 46 -30.85 -23.97 -33.38
N LYS A 47 -29.98 -23.02 -33.00
CA LYS A 47 -28.54 -23.08 -33.32
C LYS A 47 -27.87 -24.30 -32.70
N ALA A 48 -28.19 -24.63 -31.45
CA ALA A 48 -27.64 -25.79 -30.76
C ALA A 48 -28.10 -27.12 -31.40
N LEU A 49 -29.36 -27.21 -31.81
CA LEU A 49 -29.90 -28.39 -32.51
C LEU A 49 -29.29 -28.57 -33.90
N ASN A 50 -29.07 -27.46 -34.61
CA ASN A 50 -28.50 -27.46 -35.96
C ASN A 50 -26.95 -27.42 -35.97
N LYS A 51 -26.30 -27.73 -34.85
CA LYS A 51 -24.83 -27.69 -34.76
C LYS A 51 -24.23 -28.85 -35.57
N ASN A 52 -23.26 -28.55 -36.44
CA ASN A 52 -22.49 -29.58 -37.14
C ASN A 52 -21.45 -30.18 -36.16
N VAL A 53 -21.40 -31.50 -36.04
CA VAL A 53 -20.45 -32.20 -35.17
C VAL A 53 -19.01 -32.05 -35.67
N ASP A 54 -18.85 -31.94 -36.99
CA ASP A 54 -17.54 -31.85 -37.65
C ASP A 54 -17.09 -30.40 -37.90
N GLU A 55 -17.73 -29.40 -37.27
CA GLU A 55 -17.32 -28.01 -37.44
C GLU A 55 -15.92 -27.74 -36.86
N PHE A 56 -15.06 -27.10 -37.63
CA PHE A 56 -13.72 -26.72 -37.21
C PHE A 56 -13.48 -25.22 -37.39
N TYR A 57 -13.13 -24.55 -36.31
CA TYR A 57 -12.68 -23.16 -36.30
C TYR A 57 -11.24 -23.09 -35.78
N HIS A 58 -10.35 -22.32 -36.42
CA HIS A 58 -8.95 -22.21 -36.01
C HIS A 58 -8.76 -21.77 -34.53
N HIS A 59 -9.71 -21.03 -33.96
CA HIS A 59 -9.69 -20.66 -32.54
C HIS A 59 -9.83 -21.84 -31.58
N MET A 60 -10.38 -22.98 -32.02
CA MET A 60 -10.49 -24.21 -31.22
C MET A 60 -9.12 -24.82 -30.88
N ILE A 61 -8.07 -24.50 -31.64
CA ILE A 61 -6.69 -24.94 -31.32
C ILE A 61 -6.20 -24.28 -30.02
N ASN A 62 -6.51 -22.99 -29.85
CA ASN A 62 -6.03 -22.19 -28.72
C ASN A 62 -7.00 -22.23 -27.53
N GLN A 63 -8.28 -22.52 -27.77
CA GLN A 63 -9.31 -22.58 -26.75
C GLN A 63 -9.62 -24.03 -26.37
N LYS A 64 -9.28 -24.41 -25.13
CA LYS A 64 -9.72 -25.70 -24.58
C LYS A 64 -11.13 -25.52 -23.99
N PRO A 65 -12.16 -26.26 -24.46
CA PRO A 65 -13.47 -26.23 -23.83
C PRO A 65 -13.33 -26.76 -22.39
N LYS A 66 -13.67 -25.93 -21.40
CA LYS A 66 -13.77 -26.36 -20.00
C LYS A 66 -15.20 -26.83 -19.73
N ARG A 67 -15.35 -27.85 -18.89
CA ARG A 67 -16.64 -28.46 -18.51
C ARG A 67 -17.57 -27.46 -17.82
N ASP A 68 -17.01 -26.45 -17.17
CA ASP A 68 -17.74 -25.44 -16.41
C ASP A 68 -17.71 -24.07 -17.10
N PHE A 69 -18.90 -23.46 -17.25
CA PHE A 69 -19.11 -22.15 -17.90
C PHE A 69 -18.52 -20.94 -17.15
N SER A 70 -18.05 -21.11 -15.90
CA SER A 70 -17.57 -20.04 -15.02
C SER A 70 -16.18 -19.52 -15.36
N GLU A 71 -15.40 -20.21 -16.21
CA GLU A 71 -13.99 -19.90 -16.48
C GLU A 71 -13.72 -19.57 -17.96
N ILE A 72 -14.71 -19.00 -18.65
CA ILE A 72 -14.54 -18.47 -20.00
C ILE A 72 -13.80 -17.12 -19.89
N GLY A 73 -12.47 -17.12 -20.05
CA GLY A 73 -11.73 -15.86 -20.20
C GLY A 73 -10.24 -15.86 -19.84
N GLU A 74 -9.77 -16.78 -18.98
CA GLU A 74 -8.39 -16.70 -18.50
C GLU A 74 -7.54 -17.87 -18.96
N ARG A 75 -6.79 -17.67 -20.05
CA ARG A 75 -5.48 -18.30 -20.26
C ARG A 75 -4.58 -17.38 -21.09
N LYS A 76 -4.04 -16.31 -20.48
CA LYS A 76 -2.65 -16.02 -20.82
C LYS A 76 -1.87 -17.27 -20.39
N PRO A 77 -1.12 -17.94 -21.29
CA PRO A 77 -0.25 -19.02 -20.85
C PRO A 77 0.61 -18.48 -19.71
N LYS A 78 0.71 -19.21 -18.60
CA LYS A 78 1.70 -18.87 -17.56
C LYS A 78 3.04 -18.86 -18.28
N GLU A 79 3.61 -17.68 -18.52
CA GLU A 79 4.92 -17.54 -19.13
C GLU A 79 5.86 -18.44 -18.35
N LYS A 80 6.50 -19.38 -19.06
CA LYS A 80 7.51 -20.25 -18.43
C LYS A 80 8.56 -19.31 -17.86
N VAL A 81 8.96 -19.54 -16.61
CA VAL A 81 10.06 -18.79 -15.99
C VAL A 81 11.30 -19.09 -16.82
N THR A 82 11.71 -18.15 -17.66
CA THR A 82 12.95 -18.23 -18.42
C THR A 82 14.12 -17.77 -17.56
N GLU A 83 15.34 -18.21 -17.89
CA GLU A 83 16.56 -17.73 -17.25
C GLU A 83 16.68 -16.20 -17.38
N GLU A 84 16.23 -15.63 -18.50
CA GLU A 84 16.14 -14.19 -18.73
C GLU A 84 15.19 -13.49 -17.74
N ALA A 85 14.00 -14.06 -17.48
CA ALA A 85 13.06 -13.52 -16.51
C ALA A 85 13.64 -13.53 -15.09
N LEU A 86 14.42 -14.56 -14.75
CA LEU A 86 15.12 -14.63 -13.48
C LEU A 86 16.23 -13.58 -13.40
N LEU A 87 17.01 -13.40 -14.47
CA LEU A 87 18.03 -12.36 -14.57
C LEU A 87 17.44 -10.96 -14.34
N LEU A 88 16.32 -10.63 -15.01
CA LEU A 88 15.63 -9.35 -14.82
C LEU A 88 15.26 -9.12 -13.34
N LYS A 89 14.68 -10.12 -12.67
CA LYS A 89 14.33 -10.00 -11.25
C LYS A 89 15.55 -9.86 -10.34
N THR A 90 16.69 -10.47 -10.68
CA THR A 90 17.93 -10.24 -9.93
C THR A 90 18.48 -8.83 -10.11
N GLN A 91 18.32 -8.23 -11.29
CA GLN A 91 18.65 -6.82 -11.53
C GLN A 91 17.73 -5.89 -10.74
N ASP A 92 16.42 -6.19 -10.68
CA ASP A 92 15.46 -5.46 -9.87
C ASP A 92 15.80 -5.53 -8.37
N LEU A 93 16.21 -6.70 -7.87
CA LEU A 93 16.70 -6.83 -6.49
C LEU A 93 17.91 -5.93 -6.24
N LYS A 94 18.89 -5.97 -7.14
CA LYS A 94 20.08 -5.10 -7.05
C LYS A 94 19.68 -3.62 -7.07
N TYR A 95 18.74 -3.24 -7.92
CA TYR A 95 18.19 -1.88 -7.93
C TYR A 95 17.59 -1.50 -6.58
N LEU A 96 16.71 -2.33 -6.01
CA LEU A 96 16.11 -2.09 -4.70
C LEU A 96 17.16 -1.98 -3.59
N THR A 97 18.20 -2.82 -3.60
CA THR A 97 19.31 -2.69 -2.62
C THR A 97 20.02 -1.35 -2.74
N SER A 98 20.35 -0.91 -3.95
CA SER A 98 21.00 0.39 -4.17
C SER A 98 20.11 1.57 -3.78
N ARG A 99 18.79 1.48 -4.04
CA ARG A 99 17.82 2.48 -3.61
C ARG A 99 17.72 2.54 -2.10
N ARG A 100 17.73 1.38 -1.43
CA ARG A 100 17.74 1.31 0.03
C ARG A 100 18.99 1.97 0.61
N THR A 101 20.19 1.65 0.11
CA THR A 101 21.43 2.26 0.62
C THR A 101 21.41 3.78 0.48
N ILE A 102 20.99 4.30 -0.67
CA ILE A 102 20.84 5.75 -0.89
C ILE A 102 19.83 6.37 0.09
N GLU A 103 18.66 5.76 0.26
CA GLU A 103 17.65 6.29 1.20
C GLU A 103 18.13 6.24 2.65
N THR A 104 18.76 5.15 3.08
CA THR A 104 19.33 5.04 4.44
C THR A 104 20.41 6.10 4.69
N ALA A 105 21.29 6.36 3.73
CA ALA A 105 22.29 7.43 3.84
C ALA A 105 21.64 8.80 3.96
N GLN A 106 20.55 9.05 3.21
CA GLN A 106 19.80 10.31 3.28
C GLN A 106 19.03 10.46 4.59
N ILE A 107 18.46 9.37 5.13
CA ILE A 107 17.82 9.34 6.45
C ILE A 107 18.87 9.65 7.53
N ASN A 108 20.02 8.99 7.50
CA ASN A 108 21.09 9.20 8.48
C ASN A 108 21.58 10.65 8.45
N ARG A 109 21.83 11.21 7.26
CA ARG A 109 22.24 12.62 7.10
C ARG A 109 21.20 13.58 7.70
N LEU A 110 19.92 13.39 7.37
CA LEU A 110 18.85 14.26 7.89
C LEU A 110 18.65 14.08 9.40
N SER A 111 18.74 12.85 9.90
CA SER A 111 18.62 12.55 11.32
C SER A 111 19.76 13.17 12.13
N SER A 112 20.99 13.16 11.59
CA SER A 112 22.13 13.80 12.26
C SER A 112 22.03 15.32 12.29
N GLN A 113 21.45 15.93 11.25
CA GLN A 113 21.21 17.37 11.19
C GLN A 113 20.04 17.82 12.08
N LEU A 114 19.06 16.94 12.32
CA LEU A 114 17.82 17.29 12.97
C LEU A 114 17.82 16.80 14.43
N HIS A 115 18.20 17.70 15.34
CA HIS A 115 18.15 17.41 16.76
C HIS A 115 16.68 17.34 17.21
N VAL A 116 16.24 16.16 17.66
CA VAL A 116 14.85 15.82 18.05
C VAL A 116 14.49 16.40 19.43
N VAL A 117 14.74 17.71 19.60
CA VAL A 117 14.66 18.44 20.86
C VAL A 117 13.21 18.68 21.30
N ASP A 118 12.33 19.04 20.36
CA ASP A 118 10.94 19.41 20.64
C ASP A 118 9.97 18.22 20.71
N SER A 119 10.49 16.99 20.65
CA SER A 119 9.61 15.83 20.72
C SER A 119 9.07 15.62 22.14
N LYS A 120 7.74 15.72 22.29
CA LYS A 120 7.04 15.32 23.54
C LYS A 120 7.13 13.82 23.82
N ALA A 121 7.65 13.03 22.87
CA ALA A 121 7.77 11.57 22.97
C ALA A 121 8.83 11.13 24.00
N SER A 122 9.92 11.90 24.17
CA SER A 122 10.94 11.63 25.18
C SER A 122 10.47 12.10 26.57
N ARG A 123 9.89 11.20 27.36
CA ARG A 123 9.59 11.44 28.78
C ARG A 123 10.79 11.03 29.64
N ASN A 124 11.83 11.88 29.66
CA ASN A 124 12.92 11.69 30.61
C ASN A 124 12.48 12.12 32.02
N LYS A 125 12.85 11.34 33.05
CA LYS A 125 12.56 11.64 34.45
C LYS A 125 13.77 12.33 35.06
N HIS A 126 13.57 13.50 35.65
CA HIS A 126 14.61 14.24 36.37
C HIS A 126 14.22 14.34 37.84
N THR A 127 14.98 13.68 38.72
CA THR A 127 14.71 13.61 40.16
C THR A 127 15.62 14.55 40.92
N PHE A 128 15.05 15.38 41.79
CA PHE A 128 15.80 16.23 42.71
C PHE A 128 15.87 15.57 44.08
N PHE A 129 17.05 15.58 44.69
CA PHE A 129 17.25 15.15 46.07
C PHE A 129 17.28 16.38 46.97
N VAL A 130 16.43 16.38 47.99
CA VAL A 130 16.16 17.52 48.87
C VAL A 130 15.98 16.98 50.28
N ASP A 131 16.44 17.73 51.27
CA ASP A 131 16.30 17.38 52.68
C ASP A 131 14.84 17.52 53.15
N ARG A 132 14.49 16.83 54.25
CA ARG A 132 13.08 16.71 54.70
C ARG A 132 12.43 18.06 55.00
N GLU A 133 13.20 19.03 55.48
CA GLU A 133 12.71 20.36 55.87
C GLU A 133 12.40 21.22 54.63
N GLU A 134 13.25 21.13 53.60
CA GLU A 134 13.13 21.89 52.36
C GLU A 134 12.08 21.35 51.38
N LEU A 135 11.54 20.15 51.63
CA LEU A 135 10.59 19.49 50.74
C LEU A 135 9.29 20.27 50.57
N LYS A 136 8.84 20.99 51.61
CA LYS A 136 7.54 21.69 51.61
C LYS A 136 7.54 22.95 50.72
N ASP A 137 8.66 23.65 50.66
CA ASP A 137 8.81 24.92 49.93
C ASP A 137 9.63 24.77 48.63
N PHE A 138 9.81 23.54 48.16
CA PHE A 138 10.66 23.24 47.02
C PHE A 138 10.07 23.75 45.69
N ASP A 139 10.68 24.80 45.15
CA ASP A 139 10.37 25.34 43.82
C ASP A 139 11.52 25.07 42.84
N VAL A 140 11.18 24.41 41.73
CA VAL A 140 12.13 24.04 40.67
C VAL A 140 12.70 25.29 39.98
N ALA A 141 11.89 26.34 39.80
CA ALA A 141 12.34 27.57 39.13
C ALA A 141 13.47 28.25 39.92
N LYS A 142 13.25 28.40 41.24
CA LYS A 142 14.23 28.96 42.17
C LYS A 142 15.47 28.09 42.28
N ARG A 143 15.30 26.77 42.42
CA ARG A 143 16.46 25.84 42.53
C ARG A 143 17.40 25.90 41.34
N LEU A 144 16.85 26.10 40.14
CA LEU A 144 17.62 26.19 38.90
C LEU A 144 18.01 27.64 38.53
N ASN A 145 17.57 28.65 39.29
CA ASN A 145 17.69 30.07 38.94
C ASN A 145 17.22 30.36 37.50
N THR A 146 16.07 29.80 37.10
CA THR A 146 15.53 29.93 35.74
C THR A 146 14.12 30.52 35.75
N HIS A 147 13.73 31.19 34.66
CA HIS A 147 12.37 31.69 34.50
C HIS A 147 11.35 30.55 34.35
N PRO A 148 10.15 30.61 34.97
CA PRO A 148 9.15 29.52 34.93
C PRO A 148 8.78 29.04 33.51
N LYS A 149 8.73 29.95 32.52
CA LYS A 149 8.44 29.61 31.12
C LYS A 149 9.49 28.67 30.49
N LEU A 150 10.73 28.67 30.99
CA LEU A 150 11.82 27.83 30.47
C LEU A 150 11.84 26.43 31.08
N LEU A 151 11.07 26.17 32.15
CA LEU A 151 11.01 24.84 32.78
C LEU A 151 10.52 23.75 31.82
N GLY A 152 9.71 24.11 30.81
CA GLY A 152 9.27 23.20 29.76
C GLY A 152 10.39 22.75 28.81
N ASN A 153 11.46 23.54 28.67
CA ASN A 153 12.56 23.25 27.76
C ASN A 153 13.53 22.26 28.40
N LYS A 154 13.83 21.15 27.72
CA LYS A 154 14.64 20.07 28.31
C LYS A 154 16.14 20.20 28.02
N THR A 155 16.51 20.77 26.89
CA THR A 155 17.89 20.75 26.37
C THR A 155 18.68 21.99 26.73
N ASN A 156 18.06 23.16 26.67
CA ASN A 156 18.68 24.42 27.01
C ASN A 156 17.77 25.19 27.97
N ARG A 157 18.21 25.33 29.22
CA ARG A 157 17.56 26.13 30.26
C ARG A 157 18.58 27.15 30.76
N LEU A 158 18.48 28.38 30.28
CA LEU A 158 19.37 29.46 30.70
C LEU A 158 18.97 29.96 32.09
N THR A 159 19.99 30.25 32.91
CA THR A 159 19.82 30.94 34.19
C THR A 159 19.49 32.41 33.98
N LEU A 160 18.87 33.05 34.97
CA LEU A 160 18.54 34.48 34.91
C LEU A 160 19.78 35.36 34.63
N ASP A 161 20.91 35.02 35.25
CA ASP A 161 22.18 35.73 35.03
C ASP A 161 22.70 35.58 33.60
N GLN A 162 22.51 34.40 32.99
CA GLN A 162 22.89 34.16 31.59
C GLN A 162 21.96 34.89 30.61
N ILE A 163 20.66 34.98 30.92
CA ILE A 163 19.70 35.76 30.13
C ILE A 163 20.07 37.24 30.19
N ALA A 164 20.38 37.77 31.37
CA ALA A 164 20.82 39.15 31.53
C ALA A 164 22.09 39.47 30.72
N LYS A 165 23.03 38.52 30.60
CA LYS A 165 24.25 38.66 29.78
C LYS A 165 24.01 38.65 28.28
N LEU A 166 22.93 38.02 27.81
CA LEU A 166 22.60 37.93 26.38
C LEU A 166 22.05 39.25 25.81
N GLY A 167 21.55 40.13 26.68
CA GLY A 167 20.91 41.38 26.29
C GLY A 167 19.57 41.17 25.58
N ASP A 168 18.94 42.27 25.17
CA ASP A 168 17.70 42.23 24.39
C ASP A 168 18.04 41.88 22.94
N LEU A 169 17.70 40.65 22.56
CA LEU A 169 17.72 40.23 21.16
C LEU A 169 16.43 40.70 20.50
N GLU A 170 16.53 41.66 19.58
CA GLU A 170 15.42 42.04 18.70
C GLU A 170 15.14 40.88 17.73
N VAL A 171 14.23 39.99 18.11
CA VAL A 171 13.76 38.91 17.25
C VAL A 171 12.31 39.20 16.87
N GLN A 172 12.04 39.29 15.57
CA GLN A 172 10.67 39.45 15.08
C GLN A 172 9.92 38.12 15.13
N GLU A 173 8.62 38.18 15.47
CA GLU A 173 7.79 36.99 15.59
C GLU A 173 7.66 36.24 14.24
N ASP A 174 7.64 36.98 13.13
CA ASP A 174 7.61 36.42 11.77
C ASP A 174 8.83 35.56 11.44
N GLU A 175 10.02 35.95 11.90
CA GLU A 175 11.26 35.19 11.70
C GLU A 175 11.22 33.85 12.47
N ILE A 176 10.67 33.88 13.69
CA ILE A 176 10.50 32.69 14.53
C ILE A 176 9.53 31.72 13.84
N GLU A 177 8.41 32.22 13.32
CA GLU A 177 7.45 31.38 12.60
C GLU A 177 8.07 30.79 11.33
N HIS A 178 8.84 31.58 10.58
CA HIS A 178 9.56 31.10 9.40
C HIS A 178 10.51 29.95 9.74
N ILE A 179 11.35 30.11 10.77
CA ILE A 179 12.28 29.06 11.23
C ILE A 179 11.52 27.82 11.68
N ASN A 180 10.43 27.98 12.43
CA ASN A 180 9.58 26.86 12.88
C ASN A 180 8.95 26.11 11.70
N ASN A 181 8.53 26.83 10.65
CA ASN A 181 8.02 26.22 9.43
C ASN A 181 9.11 25.45 8.67
N LEU A 182 10.33 25.97 8.58
CA LEU A 182 11.47 25.24 8.00
C LEU A 182 11.78 23.96 8.78
N LYS A 183 11.78 24.02 10.13
CA LYS A 183 11.92 22.85 11.00
C LYS A 183 10.81 21.83 10.76
N ARG A 184 9.54 22.24 10.70
CA ARG A 184 8.41 21.33 10.42
C ARG A 184 8.57 20.63 9.07
N LYS A 185 9.01 21.35 8.03
CA LYS A 185 9.27 20.80 6.70
C LYS A 185 10.38 19.74 6.73
N SER A 186 11.48 19.96 7.48
CA SER A 186 12.56 18.98 7.59
C SER A 186 12.12 17.71 8.33
N TYR A 187 11.35 17.83 9.43
CA TYR A 187 10.75 16.67 10.11
C TYR A 187 9.80 15.89 9.22
N LYS A 188 8.94 16.58 8.45
CA LYS A 188 8.03 15.94 7.49
C LYS A 188 8.81 15.15 6.43
N LYS A 189 9.85 15.76 5.86
CA LYS A 189 10.73 15.12 4.88
C LYS A 189 11.41 13.86 5.46
N LEU A 190 11.92 13.93 6.69
CA LEU A 190 12.52 12.78 7.37
C LEU A 190 11.49 11.65 7.55
N LYS A 191 10.28 11.97 8.02
CA LYS A 191 9.18 11.01 8.20
C LYS A 191 8.81 10.31 6.89
N GLU A 192 8.68 11.07 5.81
CA GLU A 192 8.36 10.52 4.48
C GLU A 192 9.46 9.59 3.97
N ARG A 193 10.73 9.93 4.20
CA ARG A 193 11.87 9.06 3.83
C ARG A 193 11.90 7.76 4.62
N ILE A 194 11.67 7.82 5.94
CA ILE A 194 11.56 6.61 6.77
C ILE A 194 10.42 5.72 6.27
N LYS A 195 9.27 6.29 5.89
CA LYS A 195 8.17 5.54 5.29
C LYS A 195 8.58 4.89 3.96
N ARG A 196 9.31 5.62 3.11
CA ARG A 196 9.80 5.12 1.82
C ARG A 196 10.81 3.98 1.99
N GLU A 197 11.74 4.09 2.94
CA GLU A 197 12.71 3.03 3.24
C GLU A 197 11.99 1.74 3.63
N LYS A 198 10.97 1.82 4.51
CA LYS A 198 10.13 0.67 4.88
C LYS A 198 9.45 0.03 3.66
N GLN A 199 8.89 0.84 2.77
CA GLN A 199 8.27 0.35 1.53
C GLN A 199 9.29 -0.36 0.62
N ILE A 200 10.50 0.17 0.51
CA ILE A 200 11.59 -0.46 -0.27
C ILE A 200 11.98 -1.80 0.37
N VAL A 201 12.07 -1.89 1.70
CA VAL A 201 12.37 -3.13 2.42
C VAL A 201 11.29 -4.18 2.19
N GLU A 202 10.02 -3.81 2.34
CA GLU A 202 8.90 -4.72 2.06
C GLU A 202 8.89 -5.21 0.61
N ALA A 203 9.16 -4.33 -0.35
CA ALA A 203 9.26 -4.69 -1.76
C ALA A 203 10.44 -5.63 -2.03
N HIS A 204 11.60 -5.37 -1.40
CA HIS A 204 12.79 -6.20 -1.51
C HIS A 204 12.52 -7.62 -1.01
N LEU A 205 11.97 -7.77 0.21
CA LEU A 205 11.65 -9.07 0.80
C LEU A 205 10.68 -9.88 -0.07
N LYS A 206 9.62 -9.22 -0.58
CA LYS A 206 8.64 -9.86 -1.46
C LYS A 206 9.28 -10.33 -2.78
N LEU A 207 10.17 -9.53 -3.36
CA LEU A 207 10.84 -9.88 -4.61
C LEU A 207 11.87 -11.00 -4.38
N GLU A 208 12.59 -10.95 -3.27
CA GLU A 208 13.60 -11.95 -2.88
C GLU A 208 12.95 -13.32 -2.68
N GLU A 209 11.81 -13.36 -1.99
CA GLU A 209 11.03 -14.59 -1.81
C GLU A 209 10.57 -15.17 -3.17
N LYS A 210 10.11 -14.32 -4.08
CA LYS A 210 9.70 -14.74 -5.44
C LYS A 210 10.88 -15.30 -6.22
N VAL A 211 12.01 -14.60 -6.23
CA VAL A 211 13.25 -15.02 -6.91
C VAL A 211 13.74 -16.36 -6.35
N SER A 212 13.71 -16.54 -5.03
CA SER A 212 14.09 -17.80 -4.38
C SER A 212 13.19 -18.97 -4.81
N LYS A 213 11.87 -18.78 -4.79
CA LYS A 213 10.90 -19.80 -5.25
C LYS A 213 11.09 -20.16 -6.72
N GLU A 214 11.35 -19.18 -7.57
CA GLU A 214 11.58 -19.39 -9.00
C GLU A 214 12.91 -20.09 -9.28
N LYS A 215 13.99 -19.71 -8.58
CA LYS A 215 15.28 -20.44 -8.63
C LYS A 215 15.11 -21.91 -8.27
N LYS A 216 14.36 -22.20 -7.21
CA LYS A 216 14.07 -23.57 -6.79
C LYS A 216 13.33 -24.35 -7.89
N ARG A 217 12.30 -23.75 -8.50
CA ARG A 217 11.53 -24.37 -9.60
C ARG A 217 12.38 -24.63 -10.84
N VAL A 218 13.24 -23.69 -11.22
CA VAL A 218 14.16 -23.86 -12.37
C VAL A 218 15.12 -25.01 -12.08
N LYS A 219 15.67 -25.08 -10.87
CA LYS A 219 16.56 -26.17 -10.45
C LYS A 219 15.87 -27.54 -10.47
N GLU A 220 14.66 -27.64 -9.94
CA GLU A 220 13.84 -28.88 -9.98
C GLU A 220 13.55 -29.34 -11.41
N GLN A 221 13.30 -28.39 -12.34
CA GLN A 221 13.11 -28.70 -13.76
C GLN A 221 14.39 -29.18 -14.46
N GLN A 222 15.55 -28.67 -14.06
CA GLN A 222 16.84 -29.10 -14.59
C GLN A 222 17.26 -30.47 -14.03
N GLU A 223 17.08 -30.72 -12.74
CA GLU A 223 17.39 -32.02 -12.10
C GLU A 223 16.53 -33.16 -12.66
N GLY A 224 15.22 -32.93 -12.87
CA GLY A 224 14.34 -33.93 -13.50
C GLY A 224 14.70 -34.26 -14.96
N TYR A 225 15.50 -33.41 -15.61
CA TYR A 225 16.05 -33.65 -16.96
C TYR A 225 17.43 -34.33 -16.93
N GLU A 226 18.16 -34.24 -15.81
CA GLU A 226 19.47 -34.87 -15.63
C GLU A 226 19.38 -36.33 -15.17
N ASP A 227 18.30 -36.75 -14.51
CA ASP A 227 18.07 -38.16 -14.15
C ASP A 227 17.93 -39.09 -15.40
N GLU A 228 17.66 -38.53 -16.58
CA GLU A 228 17.62 -39.26 -17.86
C GLU A 228 18.99 -39.33 -18.57
N LYS A 229 20.03 -38.62 -18.10
CA LYS A 229 21.37 -38.64 -18.71
C LYS A 229 22.33 -39.51 -17.90
N PRO A 230 23.19 -40.33 -18.54
CA PRO A 230 24.23 -41.06 -17.83
C PRO A 230 25.18 -40.06 -17.16
N LYS A 231 25.29 -40.13 -15.82
CA LYS A 231 26.18 -39.29 -15.02
C LYS A 231 27.62 -39.56 -15.44
N LYS A 232 28.27 -38.59 -16.10
CA LYS A 232 29.72 -38.63 -16.34
C LYS A 232 30.43 -38.46 -15.00
N GLU A 233 31.33 -39.38 -14.67
CA GLU A 233 32.15 -39.31 -13.47
C GLU A 233 32.97 -38.00 -13.44
N PRO A 234 33.11 -37.34 -12.28
CA PRO A 234 33.89 -36.12 -12.17
C PRO A 234 35.36 -36.39 -12.50
N SER A 235 35.86 -35.77 -13.57
CA SER A 235 37.29 -35.81 -13.89
C SER A 235 38.05 -34.83 -12.99
N TYR A 236 38.82 -35.36 -12.05
CA TYR A 236 39.71 -34.58 -11.20
C TYR A 236 40.96 -34.18 -12.00
N VAL A 237 40.88 -33.10 -12.78
CA VAL A 237 42.06 -32.48 -13.37
C VAL A 237 42.57 -31.40 -12.43
N ARG A 238 43.74 -31.65 -11.81
CA ARG A 238 44.46 -30.63 -11.03
C ARG A 238 44.88 -29.51 -11.99
N LYS A 239 44.33 -28.31 -11.81
CA LYS A 239 44.76 -27.13 -12.57
C LYS A 239 46.26 -26.90 -12.32
N LYS A 240 47.04 -26.87 -13.40
CA LYS A 240 48.43 -26.37 -13.39
C LYS A 240 48.41 -24.85 -13.28
#